data_AF-A0A7J6VKP1-F1
#
_entry.id   AF-A0A7J6VKP1-F1
#
_cell.length_a   1.000
_cell.length_b   1.000
_cell.length_c   1.000
_cell.angle_alpha   90.00
_cell.angle_beta   90.00
_cell.angle_gamma   90.00
#
_symmetry.space_group_name_H-M   'P 1'
#
loop_
_entity.id
_entity.type
_entity.pdbx_description
1 polymer ?
#
loop_
_entity_poly.entity_id
_entity_poly.type
_entity_poly.pdbx_seq_one_letter_code
_entity_poly.pdbx_strand_id
1 'polypeptide(L)'
;NTELRSVAKSGYSFVAAHGMQSQTEDNGFTFVRCNLTGTGDMYLARTWKAAAKIVFAYSYLGPNINPAGWFNNKPELRNGNVFYGEYKCIGPGASKGKRAIAKMLTDAEAKPYLDKTYINGDKWLLPIPTI
;
A
#
# COMPACT_ATOMS: atom_id res chain seq x y z
N ASN A 1 -11.58 -6.32 -0.20
CA ASN A 1 -12.88 -5.97 -0.81
C ASN A 1 -13.29 -4.57 -0.37
N THR A 2 -12.49 -3.57 -0.71
CA THR A 2 -12.71 -2.18 -0.29
C THR A 2 -12.49 -1.28 -1.50
N GLU A 3 -13.35 -0.30 -1.72
CA GLU A 3 -13.14 0.73 -2.74
C GLU A 3 -12.45 1.95 -2.11
N LEU A 4 -11.36 2.40 -2.74
CA LEU A 4 -10.64 3.61 -2.36
C LEU A 4 -10.70 4.56 -3.54
N ARG A 5 -11.48 5.64 -3.39
CA ARG A 5 -11.75 6.59 -4.47
C ARG A 5 -11.16 7.96 -4.16
N SER A 6 -10.19 8.39 -4.96
CA SER A 6 -9.73 9.79 -4.91
C SER A 6 -10.79 10.72 -5.48
N VAL A 7 -10.98 11.85 -4.81
CA VAL A 7 -11.87 12.95 -5.22
C VAL A 7 -11.09 14.24 -5.51
N ALA A 8 -9.77 14.13 -5.69
CA ALA A 8 -8.92 15.28 -5.96
C ALA A 8 -9.32 15.96 -7.27
N LYS A 9 -9.58 17.28 -7.20
CA LYS A 9 -9.93 18.11 -8.37
C LYS A 9 -8.71 18.56 -9.16
N SER A 10 -7.58 18.75 -8.47
CA SER A 10 -6.29 19.15 -9.04
C SER A 10 -5.15 18.71 -8.12
N GLY A 11 -3.96 18.52 -8.69
CA GLY A 11 -2.74 18.18 -7.93
C GLY A 11 -2.64 16.70 -7.54
N TYR A 12 -1.71 16.43 -6.62
CA TYR A 12 -1.41 15.08 -6.15
C TYR A 12 -2.39 14.61 -5.08
N SER A 13 -2.73 13.33 -5.13
CA SER A 13 -3.45 12.63 -4.06
C SER A 13 -2.67 11.40 -3.62
N PHE A 14 -2.80 11.01 -2.36
CA PHE A 14 -2.04 9.92 -1.77
C PHE A 14 -3.00 9.00 -1.03
N VAL A 15 -3.02 7.71 -1.37
CA VAL A 15 -3.88 6.74 -0.68
C VAL A 15 -3.44 6.54 0.76
N ALA A 16 -2.13 6.53 1.03
CA ALA A 16 -1.59 6.30 2.36
C ALA A 16 -0.38 7.18 2.71
N ALA A 17 -0.16 7.35 4.02
CA ALA A 17 1.01 7.98 4.62
C ALA A 17 1.25 7.33 5.99
N HIS A 18 2.12 6.31 6.05
CA HIS A 18 2.30 5.50 7.27
C HIS A 18 3.34 6.12 8.22
N GLY A 19 3.00 6.12 9.52
CA GLY A 19 3.69 6.88 10.56
C GLY A 19 4.74 6.12 11.39
N MET A 20 5.14 4.93 10.97
CA MET A 20 6.11 4.10 11.71
C MET A 20 7.50 4.73 11.74
N GLN A 21 8.06 4.84 12.95
CA GLN A 21 9.33 5.54 13.19
C GLN A 21 10.51 4.56 13.19
N SER A 22 10.31 3.35 13.74
CA SER A 22 11.33 2.31 13.87
C SER A 22 10.89 0.99 13.25
N GLN A 23 11.84 0.22 12.71
CA GLN A 23 11.58 -1.15 12.22
C GLN A 23 11.29 -2.16 13.33
N THR A 24 11.58 -1.82 14.59
CA THR A 24 11.21 -2.62 15.77
C THR A 24 9.72 -2.56 16.10
N GLU A 25 8.99 -1.61 15.51
CA GLU A 25 7.55 -1.53 15.64
C GLU A 25 6.87 -2.59 14.76
N ASP A 26 5.88 -3.27 15.33
CA ASP A 26 5.09 -4.28 14.64
C ASP A 26 3.76 -3.71 14.14
N ASN A 27 3.86 -2.69 13.26
CA ASN A 27 2.70 -2.10 12.60
C ASN A 27 2.99 -1.83 11.11
N GLY A 28 1.94 -1.47 10.37
CA GLY A 28 1.95 -1.28 8.91
C GLY A 28 0.54 -1.11 8.34
N PHE A 29 0.46 -0.61 7.11
CA PHE A 29 -0.77 -0.62 6.34
C PHE A 29 -0.72 -1.66 5.23
N THR A 30 -1.71 -2.55 5.18
CA THR A 30 -1.88 -3.50 4.07
C THR A 30 -3.25 -3.34 3.44
N PHE A 31 -3.26 -3.13 2.13
CA PHE A 31 -4.46 -3.02 1.30
C PHE A 31 -4.60 -4.30 0.47
N VAL A 32 -5.50 -5.19 0.89
CA VAL A 32 -5.71 -6.51 0.26
C VAL A 32 -7.05 -6.54 -0.48
N ARG A 33 -7.00 -6.88 -1.78
CA ARG A 33 -8.19 -6.94 -2.67
C ARG A 33 -8.98 -5.63 -2.67
N CYS A 34 -8.28 -4.52 -2.83
CA CYS A 34 -8.90 -3.19 -2.94
C CYS A 34 -9.11 -2.80 -4.41
N ASN A 35 -10.06 -1.89 -4.65
CA ASN A 35 -10.28 -1.25 -5.94
C ASN A 35 -9.92 0.23 -5.81
N LEU A 36 -8.78 0.63 -6.38
CA LEU A 36 -8.27 2.00 -6.32
C LEU A 36 -8.66 2.74 -7.60
N THR A 37 -9.53 3.73 -7.48
CA THR A 37 -10.03 4.54 -8.60
C THR A 37 -10.08 6.01 -8.19
N GLY A 38 -10.48 6.90 -9.10
CA GLY A 38 -10.77 8.29 -8.76
C GLY A 38 -10.26 9.28 -9.78
N THR A 39 -9.98 10.49 -9.31
CA THR A 39 -9.53 11.62 -10.12
C THR A 39 -8.21 12.19 -9.62
N GLY A 40 -7.60 13.04 -10.45
CA GLY A 40 -6.31 13.66 -10.16
C GLY A 40 -5.13 12.72 -10.42
N ASP A 41 -3.94 13.14 -9.97
CA ASP A 41 -2.71 12.36 -10.05
C ASP A 41 -2.52 11.59 -8.74
N MET A 42 -2.90 10.31 -8.73
CA MET A 42 -2.94 9.48 -7.52
C MET A 42 -1.63 8.72 -7.30
N TYR A 43 -1.09 8.79 -6.10
CA TYR A 43 0.01 7.94 -5.65
C TYR A 43 -0.51 6.90 -4.65
N LEU A 44 0.07 5.71 -4.69
CA LEU A 44 -0.19 4.63 -3.73
C LEU A 44 0.14 5.09 -2.30
N ALA A 45 1.25 5.79 -2.12
CA ALA A 45 1.56 6.42 -0.84
C ALA A 45 2.60 7.52 -0.96
N ARG A 46 2.73 8.29 0.13
CA ARG A 46 3.89 9.15 0.38
C ARG A 46 4.65 8.75 1.65
N THR A 47 5.95 8.97 1.66
CA THR A 47 6.80 8.74 2.84
C THR A 47 6.51 9.76 3.94
N TRP A 48 5.96 9.30 5.07
CA TRP A 48 5.75 10.19 6.22
C TRP A 48 6.83 10.05 7.29
N LYS A 49 7.16 8.83 7.69
CA LYS A 49 8.16 8.53 8.74
C LYS A 49 9.20 7.51 8.28
N ALA A 50 10.30 7.43 9.03
CA ALA A 50 11.54 6.77 8.62
C ALA A 50 11.42 5.28 8.32
N ALA A 51 10.45 4.60 8.95
CA ALA A 51 10.22 3.18 8.77
C ALA A 51 8.82 2.89 8.22
N ALA A 52 8.24 3.80 7.42
CA ALA A 52 6.92 3.60 6.81
C ALA A 52 6.81 2.22 6.11
N LYS A 53 5.76 1.46 6.41
CA LYS A 53 5.52 0.09 5.92
C LYS A 53 4.13 0.02 5.30
N ILE A 54 4.07 -0.13 3.98
CA ILE A 54 2.83 -0.11 3.21
C ILE A 54 2.87 -1.19 2.13
N VAL A 55 1.83 -2.01 2.06
CA VAL A 55 1.70 -3.08 1.07
C VAL A 55 0.36 -2.98 0.33
N PHE A 56 0.39 -3.01 -1.00
CA PHE A 56 -0.79 -3.22 -1.85
C PHE A 56 -0.73 -4.62 -2.45
N ALA A 57 -1.77 -5.42 -2.21
CA ALA A 57 -1.81 -6.81 -2.62
C ALA A 57 -3.14 -7.18 -3.29
N TYR A 58 -3.09 -7.93 -4.40
CA TYR A 58 -4.26 -8.38 -5.16
C TYR A 58 -5.27 -7.25 -5.47
N SER A 59 -4.79 -6.03 -5.62
CA SER A 59 -5.63 -4.84 -5.75
C SER A 59 -5.69 -4.38 -7.20
N TYR A 60 -6.84 -3.86 -7.61
CA TYR A 60 -6.98 -3.18 -8.90
C TYR A 60 -6.51 -1.73 -8.76
N LEU A 61 -5.60 -1.32 -9.63
CA LEU A 61 -5.01 0.02 -9.70
C LEU A 61 -5.52 0.70 -10.97
N GLY A 62 -6.42 1.67 -10.79
CA GLY A 62 -7.02 2.43 -11.87
C GLY A 62 -6.04 3.33 -12.64
N PRO A 63 -6.48 3.92 -13.76
CA PRO A 63 -5.60 4.61 -14.71
C PRO A 63 -5.01 5.91 -14.13
N ASN A 64 -5.62 6.45 -13.08
CA ASN A 64 -5.16 7.66 -12.40
C ASN A 64 -3.99 7.43 -11.45
N ILE A 65 -3.57 6.18 -11.21
CA ILE A 65 -2.36 5.90 -10.43
C ILE A 65 -1.14 6.35 -11.24
N ASN A 66 -0.37 7.26 -10.66
CA ASN A 66 0.85 7.78 -11.21
C ASN A 66 1.83 6.64 -11.56
N PRO A 67 2.52 6.68 -12.72
CA PRO A 67 3.51 5.66 -13.07
C PRO A 67 4.66 5.51 -12.06
N ALA A 68 5.04 6.56 -11.35
CA ALA A 68 6.01 6.48 -10.27
C ALA A 68 5.46 5.70 -9.06
N GLY A 69 4.14 5.72 -8.86
CA GLY A 69 3.38 4.99 -7.85
C GLY A 69 3.59 5.47 -6.42
N TRP A 70 4.83 5.76 -6.04
CA TRP A 70 5.23 6.10 -4.68
C TRP A 70 5.92 7.45 -4.66
N PHE A 71 5.45 8.33 -3.78
CA PHE A 71 5.99 9.68 -3.67
C PHE A 71 6.95 9.78 -2.49
N ASN A 72 8.22 10.08 -2.78
CA ASN A 72 9.20 10.32 -1.72
C ASN A 72 9.38 11.82 -1.47
N ASN A 73 8.57 12.39 -0.58
CA ASN A 73 8.69 13.78 -0.12
C ASN A 73 9.73 13.97 1.00
N LYS A 74 10.44 12.91 1.39
CA LYS A 74 11.39 12.88 2.52
C LYS A 74 12.66 12.10 2.15
N PRO A 75 13.45 12.58 1.18
CA PRO A 75 14.65 11.87 0.72
C PRO A 75 15.68 11.64 1.82
N GLU A 76 15.71 12.45 2.87
CA GLU A 76 16.55 12.29 4.07
C GLU A 76 16.14 11.08 4.94
N LEU A 77 14.87 10.65 4.84
CA LEU A 77 14.37 9.47 5.55
C LEU A 77 14.60 8.18 4.74
N ARG A 78 15.28 8.28 3.59
CA ARG A 78 15.57 7.17 2.67
C ARG A 78 16.75 6.30 3.11
N ASN A 79 17.05 6.22 4.40
CA ASN A 79 18.13 5.37 4.95
C ASN A 79 17.86 3.85 4.79
N GLY A 80 17.04 3.45 3.81
CA GLY A 80 16.70 2.05 3.50
C GLY A 80 15.61 1.45 4.36
N ASN A 81 15.03 2.23 5.29
CA ASN A 81 14.20 1.64 6.34
C ASN A 81 12.70 1.56 6.01
N VAL A 82 12.25 2.24 4.97
CA VAL A 82 10.86 2.13 4.48
C VAL A 82 10.65 0.81 3.74
N PHE A 83 9.46 0.24 3.88
CA PHE A 83 9.06 -0.98 3.18
C PHE A 83 7.79 -0.71 2.37
N TYR A 84 7.94 -0.62 1.05
CA TYR A 84 6.85 -0.47 0.10
C TYR A 84 6.75 -1.70 -0.79
N GLY A 85 5.59 -2.36 -0.75
CA GLY A 85 5.34 -3.60 -1.46
C GLY A 85 4.15 -3.52 -2.40
N GLU A 86 4.34 -4.02 -3.62
CA GLU A 86 3.25 -4.33 -4.55
C GLU A 86 3.26 -5.84 -4.82
N TYR A 87 2.10 -6.49 -4.71
CA TYR A 87 1.95 -7.92 -4.95
C TYR A 87 0.72 -8.22 -5.78
N LYS A 88 0.92 -8.82 -6.97
CA LYS A 88 -0.15 -9.25 -7.89
C LYS A 88 -1.26 -8.20 -8.06
N CYS A 89 -0.88 -6.91 -8.10
CA CYS A 89 -1.79 -5.83 -8.42
C CYS A 89 -2.04 -5.81 -9.94
N ILE A 90 -3.25 -5.45 -10.33
CA ILE A 90 -3.70 -5.48 -11.72
C ILE A 90 -4.32 -4.14 -12.13
N GLY A 91 -4.64 -3.97 -13.41
CA GLY A 91 -5.25 -2.75 -13.93
C GLY A 91 -4.24 -1.81 -14.60
N PRO A 92 -4.72 -0.74 -15.24
CA PRO A 92 -3.89 0.16 -16.05
C PRO A 92 -2.86 0.96 -15.24
N GLY A 93 -3.10 1.19 -13.94
CA GLY A 93 -2.17 1.85 -13.02
C GLY A 93 -1.17 0.91 -12.35
N ALA A 94 -1.33 -0.40 -12.55
CA ALA A 94 -0.39 -1.39 -12.04
C ALA A 94 0.90 -1.36 -12.86
N SER A 95 2.03 -1.30 -12.17
CA SER A 95 3.32 -1.25 -12.84
C SER A 95 3.65 -2.59 -13.48
N LYS A 96 4.10 -2.57 -14.74
CA LYS A 96 4.68 -3.72 -15.44
C LYS A 96 6.19 -3.88 -15.17
N GLY A 97 6.79 -2.99 -14.38
CA GLY A 97 8.22 -2.97 -14.07
C GLY A 97 8.53 -2.54 -12.63
N LYS A 98 9.82 -2.36 -12.30
CA LYS A 98 10.23 -1.93 -10.95
C LYS A 98 9.93 -0.44 -10.75
N ARG A 99 9.32 -0.08 -9.61
CA ARG A 99 9.23 1.31 -9.16
C ARG A 99 10.45 1.64 -8.30
N ALA A 100 10.94 2.88 -8.36
CA ALA A 100 12.26 3.24 -7.83
C ALA A 100 12.49 2.92 -6.34
N ILE A 101 11.42 2.95 -5.52
CA ILE A 101 11.49 2.78 -4.07
C ILE A 101 10.60 1.66 -3.52
N ALA A 102 9.95 0.90 -4.40
CA ALA A 102 9.05 -0.17 -4.01
C ALA A 102 9.48 -1.52 -4.58
N LYS A 103 9.18 -2.56 -3.82
CA LYS A 103 9.49 -3.93 -4.16
C LYS A 103 8.27 -4.62 -4.75
N MET A 104 8.46 -5.27 -5.89
CA MET A 104 7.51 -6.27 -6.37
C MET A 104 7.73 -7.54 -5.55
N LEU A 105 6.76 -7.88 -4.71
CA LEU A 105 6.89 -8.97 -3.76
C LEU A 105 6.72 -10.32 -4.46
N THR A 106 7.46 -11.32 -4.00
CA THR A 106 7.20 -12.73 -4.28
C THR A 106 6.06 -13.27 -3.42
N ASP A 107 5.54 -14.44 -3.76
CA ASP A 107 4.50 -15.12 -2.99
C ASP A 107 4.91 -15.32 -1.51
N ALA A 108 6.18 -15.68 -1.27
CA ALA A 108 6.72 -15.86 0.08
C ALA A 108 6.81 -14.54 0.87
N GLU A 109 7.22 -13.46 0.22
CA GLU A 109 7.34 -12.13 0.84
C GLU A 109 5.98 -11.49 1.10
N ALA A 110 4.99 -11.77 0.27
CA ALA A 110 3.64 -11.23 0.44
C ALA A 110 2.85 -11.97 1.52
N LYS A 111 3.09 -13.28 1.70
CA LYS A 111 2.32 -14.16 2.61
C LYS A 111 2.03 -13.56 3.99
N PRO A 112 3.00 -12.94 4.71
CA PRO A 112 2.74 -12.40 6.05
C PRO A 112 1.68 -11.30 6.08
N TYR A 113 1.50 -10.56 4.98
CA TYR A 113 0.58 -9.43 4.89
C TYR A 113 -0.83 -9.84 4.42
N LEU A 114 -1.00 -11.05 3.91
CA LEU A 114 -2.26 -11.50 3.30
C LEU A 114 -3.21 -12.16 4.30
N ASP A 115 -2.71 -12.51 5.47
CA ASP A 115 -3.44 -13.26 6.48
C ASP A 115 -3.89 -12.34 7.63
N LYS A 116 -5.03 -12.66 8.24
CA LYS A 116 -5.54 -11.98 9.43
C LYS A 116 -4.59 -12.11 10.63
N THR A 117 -3.66 -13.07 10.64
CA THR A 117 -2.61 -13.14 11.66
C THR A 117 -1.76 -11.87 11.71
N TYR A 118 -1.63 -11.13 10.59
CA TYR A 118 -0.90 -9.86 10.55
C TYR A 118 -1.42 -8.82 11.56
N ILE A 119 -2.72 -8.87 11.83
CA ILE A 119 -3.41 -7.97 12.78
C ILE A 119 -3.84 -8.71 14.04
N ASN A 120 -3.27 -9.89 14.32
CA ASN A 120 -3.71 -10.79 15.39
C ASN A 120 -5.21 -11.11 15.33
N GLY A 121 -5.77 -11.18 14.12
CA GLY A 121 -7.21 -11.27 13.89
C GLY A 121 -7.88 -12.47 14.55
N ASP A 122 -7.17 -13.57 14.74
CA ASP A 122 -7.68 -14.75 15.46
C ASP A 122 -8.06 -14.47 16.92
N LYS A 123 -7.54 -13.39 17.50
CA LYS A 123 -7.80 -13.02 18.90
C LYS A 123 -9.05 -12.15 19.08
N TRP A 124 -9.53 -11.49 18.03
CA TRP A 124 -10.54 -10.44 18.17
C TRP A 124 -11.54 -10.33 17.03
N LEU A 125 -11.24 -10.84 15.83
CA LEU A 125 -12.22 -10.88 14.76
C LEU A 125 -13.27 -11.93 15.10
N LEU A 126 -14.52 -11.49 15.10
CA LEU A 126 -15.66 -12.38 15.23
C LEU A 126 -15.78 -13.26 13.97
N PRO A 127 -16.32 -14.48 14.11
CA PRO A 127 -16.64 -15.31 12.94
C PRO A 127 -17.60 -14.56 12.02
N ILE A 128 -17.57 -14.93 10.73
CA ILE A 128 -18.55 -14.43 9.76
C ILE A 128 -19.94 -14.80 10.28
N PRO A 129 -20.87 -13.83 10.41
CA PRO A 129 -22.24 -14.13 10.83
C PRO A 129 -22.85 -15.17 9.91
N THR A 130 -23.41 -16.23 10.48
CA THR A 130 -24.26 -17.17 9.74
C THR A 130 -25.61 -16.51 9.52
N ILE A 131 -26.00 -16.38 8.26
CA ILE A 131 -27.33 -15.91 7.82
C ILE A 131 -28.21 -17.13 7.59
#